data_AF-A0A3M0CEG8-F1
#
_entry.id   AF-A0A3M0CEG8-F1
#
_cell.length_a   1.000
_cell.length_b   1.000
_cell.length_c   1.000
_cell.angle_alpha   90.00
_cell.angle_beta   90.00
_cell.angle_gamma   90.00
#
_symmetry.space_group_name_H-M   'P 1'
#
loop_
_entity.id
_entity.type
_entity.pdbx_description
1 polymer ?
#
loop_
_entity_poly.entity_id
_entity_poly.type
_entity_poly.pdbx_seq_one_letter_code
_entity_poly.pdbx_strand_id
1 'polypeptide(L)'
;MTDRTQDADGGLKSRVLLMLRLKGFAGAEAIAACLGVGAAPVAALLADLVAAGLAEEKKIGHRLTPDGQAAADADTAAERGQVGDEVIAAFYARFNDVNPEFKALVARWQMREVDGAVVPNDHSDTAYDRGIIAALATIDGVILTLMTDMSAALPRMARYNHRFAAALEALKQGEVRYMAAPVIDSYHTVWFELHEDLIRLSGKTRRQEALAGKAV
;
A
#
# COMPACT_ATOMS: atom_id res chain seq x y z
N MET A 1 31.15 -17.18 7.18
CA MET A 1 30.22 -16.96 8.31
C MET A 1 30.25 -15.48 8.61
N THR A 2 29.69 -14.73 7.67
CA THR A 2 29.69 -13.27 7.64
C THR A 2 28.23 -12.88 7.53
N ASP A 3 27.83 -11.99 8.44
CA ASP A 3 26.82 -10.98 8.18
C ASP A 3 25.34 -11.38 8.13
N ARG A 4 24.80 -11.83 9.27
CA ARG A 4 23.33 -11.88 9.45
C ARG A 4 22.76 -10.58 10.04
N THR A 5 23.62 -9.61 10.37
CA THR A 5 23.25 -8.36 11.05
C THR A 5 23.20 -7.14 10.13
N GLN A 6 24.06 -7.00 9.10
CA GLN A 6 23.87 -5.95 8.08
C GLN A 6 22.76 -6.31 7.08
N ASP A 7 22.49 -7.60 6.83
CA ASP A 7 21.36 -8.02 5.99
C ASP A 7 19.99 -7.68 6.63
N ALA A 8 19.89 -7.77 7.96
CA ALA A 8 18.66 -7.42 8.69
C ALA A 8 18.45 -5.90 8.76
N ASP A 9 19.53 -5.14 8.95
CA ASP A 9 19.50 -3.68 9.07
C ASP A 9 19.34 -2.99 7.70
N GLY A 10 20.07 -3.45 6.68
CA GLY A 10 19.89 -3.03 5.28
C GLY A 10 18.49 -3.35 4.77
N GLY A 11 17.96 -4.54 5.07
CA GLY A 11 16.61 -4.92 4.70
C GLY A 11 15.51 -4.12 5.43
N LEU A 12 15.75 -3.64 6.66
CA LEU A 12 14.81 -2.74 7.34
C LEU A 12 14.90 -1.31 6.78
N LYS A 13 16.12 -0.80 6.53
CA LYS A 13 16.34 0.52 5.94
C LYS A 13 15.63 0.70 4.61
N SER A 14 15.82 -0.22 3.66
CA SER A 14 15.15 -0.16 2.35
C SER A 14 13.63 -0.19 2.49
N ARG A 15 13.09 -0.98 3.43
CA ARG A 15 11.64 -1.01 3.71
C ARG A 15 11.14 0.30 4.32
N VAL A 16 11.88 0.94 5.22
CA VAL A 16 11.51 2.25 5.79
C VAL A 16 11.55 3.35 4.73
N LEU A 17 12.59 3.39 3.90
CA LEU A 17 12.69 4.28 2.74
C LEU A 17 11.48 4.10 1.81
N LEU A 18 11.14 2.86 1.46
CA LEU A 18 9.98 2.55 0.65
C LEU A 18 8.68 3.04 1.31
N MET A 19 8.48 2.82 2.62
CA MET A 19 7.27 3.30 3.31
C MET A 19 7.12 4.81 3.29
N LEU A 20 8.19 5.56 3.53
CA LEU A 20 8.18 7.01 3.36
C LEU A 20 7.94 7.42 1.90
N ARG A 21 8.46 6.64 0.95
CA ARG A 21 8.28 6.88 -0.49
C ARG A 21 6.83 6.67 -0.96
N LEU A 22 6.12 5.69 -0.40
CA LEU A 22 4.72 5.40 -0.71
C LEU A 22 3.76 6.35 0.02
N LYS A 23 3.98 6.59 1.31
CA LYS A 23 3.08 7.40 2.15
C LYS A 23 3.30 8.90 1.99
N GLY A 24 4.48 9.32 1.54
CA GLY A 24 4.89 10.73 1.47
C GLY A 24 5.26 11.31 2.84
N PHE A 25 4.46 11.03 3.87
CA PHE A 25 4.74 11.36 5.28
C PHE A 25 4.32 10.22 6.21
N ALA A 26 5.15 9.88 7.20
CA ALA A 26 4.78 8.93 8.24
C ALA A 26 5.62 9.07 9.53
N GLY A 27 5.00 8.74 10.67
CA GLY A 27 5.69 8.54 11.95
C GLY A 27 6.22 7.11 12.13
N ALA A 28 7.04 6.90 13.16
CA ALA A 28 7.67 5.61 13.43
C ALA A 28 6.64 4.50 13.69
N GLU A 29 5.58 4.81 14.43
CA GLU A 29 4.50 3.89 14.79
C GLU A 29 3.72 3.44 13.54
N ALA A 30 3.38 4.39 12.66
CA ALA A 30 2.66 4.09 11.43
C ALA A 30 3.50 3.22 10.49
N ILE A 31 4.80 3.51 10.35
CA ILE A 31 5.72 2.69 9.55
C ILE A 31 5.88 1.29 10.17
N ALA A 32 6.09 1.22 11.48
CA ALA A 32 6.29 -0.03 12.20
C ALA A 32 5.07 -0.95 12.09
N ALA A 33 3.86 -0.40 12.21
CA ALA A 33 2.61 -1.12 12.00
C ALA A 33 2.52 -1.72 10.59
N CYS A 34 2.79 -0.93 9.54
CA CYS A 34 2.76 -1.42 8.15
C CYS A 34 3.85 -2.47 7.85
N LEU A 35 4.97 -2.43 8.56
CA LEU A 35 6.10 -3.35 8.37
C LEU A 35 6.05 -4.59 9.27
N GLY A 36 5.15 -4.64 10.26
CA GLY A 36 5.07 -5.72 11.24
C GLY A 36 6.31 -5.80 12.14
N VAL A 37 6.92 -4.66 12.47
CA VAL A 37 8.12 -4.56 13.32
C VAL A 37 7.88 -3.65 14.52
N GLY A 38 8.83 -3.60 15.46
CA GLY A 38 8.75 -2.67 16.60
C GLY A 38 8.97 -1.21 16.21
N ALA A 39 8.34 -0.27 16.92
CA ALA A 39 8.50 1.17 16.66
C ALA A 39 9.89 1.70 17.02
N ALA A 40 10.54 1.16 18.05
CA ALA A 40 11.86 1.59 18.50
C ALA A 40 12.97 1.49 17.42
N PRO A 41 13.16 0.34 16.72
CA PRO A 41 14.14 0.26 15.64
C PRO A 41 13.80 1.17 14.45
N VAL A 42 12.52 1.38 14.16
CA VAL A 42 12.10 2.33 13.11
C VAL A 42 12.44 3.77 13.51
N ALA A 43 12.20 4.16 14.76
CA ALA A 43 12.52 5.49 15.26
C ALA A 43 14.03 5.77 15.22
N ALA A 44 14.86 4.80 15.63
CA ALA A 44 16.31 4.90 15.53
C ALA A 44 16.76 5.09 14.08
N LEU A 45 16.22 4.29 13.16
CA LEU A 45 16.56 4.36 11.75
C LEU A 45 16.09 5.67 11.10
N LEU A 46 14.95 6.21 11.50
CA LEU A 46 14.49 7.53 11.05
C LEU A 46 15.46 8.63 11.49
N ALA A 47 15.97 8.58 12.73
CA ALA A 47 16.99 9.52 13.21
C ALA A 47 18.28 9.42 12.39
N ASP A 48 18.73 8.20 12.06
CA ASP A 48 19.91 7.97 11.22
C ASP A 48 19.71 8.49 9.79
N LEU A 49 18.52 8.30 9.21
CA LEU A 49 18.18 8.82 7.88
C LEU A 49 18.14 10.36 7.87
N VAL A 50 17.69 10.99 8.96
CA VAL A 50 17.73 12.45 9.12
C VAL A 50 19.17 12.94 9.25
N ALA A 51 19.99 12.31 10.08
CA ALA A 51 21.40 12.64 10.23
C ALA A 51 22.18 12.48 8.91
N ALA A 52 21.80 11.51 8.08
CA ALA A 52 22.36 11.28 6.76
C ALA A 52 21.81 12.20 5.65
N GLY A 53 20.85 13.09 5.96
CA GLY A 53 20.23 13.98 4.97
C GLY A 53 19.28 13.29 3.98
N LEU A 54 18.89 12.04 4.24
CA LEU A 54 17.96 11.25 3.41
C LEU A 54 16.50 11.47 3.81
N ALA A 55 16.25 11.90 5.04
CA ALA A 55 14.92 12.25 5.52
C ALA A 55 14.95 13.61 6.25
N GLU A 56 13.77 14.19 6.42
CA GLU A 56 13.58 15.32 7.33
C GLU A 56 12.38 15.08 8.25
N GLU A 57 12.53 15.48 9.50
CA GLU A 57 11.47 15.47 10.50
C GLU A 57 10.62 16.75 10.39
N LYS A 58 9.29 16.58 10.46
CA LYS A 58 8.29 17.64 10.56
C LYS A 58 7.33 17.30 11.70
N LYS A 59 6.48 18.26 12.07
CA LYS A 59 5.45 18.08 13.12
C LYS A 59 4.54 16.86 12.92
N ILE A 60 4.34 16.44 11.68
CA ILE A 60 3.40 15.36 11.30
C ILE A 60 4.11 14.03 11.03
N GLY A 61 5.41 13.93 11.29
CA GLY A 61 6.25 12.76 11.00
C GLY A 61 7.41 13.08 10.07
N HIS A 62 7.92 12.08 9.37
CA HIS A 62 9.08 12.18 8.52
C HIS A 62 8.69 12.15 7.05
N ARG A 63 9.49 12.77 6.18
CA ARG A 63 9.45 12.56 4.74
C ARG A 63 10.86 12.45 4.15
N LEU A 64 10.97 11.85 2.97
CA LEU A 64 12.24 11.77 2.25
C LEU A 64 12.64 13.12 1.64
N THR A 65 13.92 13.43 1.73
CA THR A 65 14.57 14.46 0.89
C THR A 65 14.66 13.96 -0.56
N PRO A 66 15.07 14.80 -1.53
CA PRO A 66 15.35 14.34 -2.89
C PRO A 66 16.35 13.16 -2.93
N ASP A 67 17.40 13.22 -2.12
CA ASP A 67 18.42 12.16 -2.04
C ASP A 67 17.85 10.87 -1.43
N GLY A 68 16.99 10.98 -0.40
CA GLY A 68 16.27 9.83 0.13
C GLY A 68 15.30 9.20 -0.85
N GLN A 69 14.62 10.01 -1.67
CA GLN A 69 13.77 9.50 -2.76
C GLN A 69 14.60 8.77 -3.81
N ALA A 70 15.75 9.31 -4.19
CA ALA A 70 16.67 8.64 -5.11
C ALA A 70 17.19 7.31 -4.55
N ALA A 71 17.50 7.25 -3.24
CA ALA A 71 17.89 6.00 -2.58
C ALA A 71 16.76 4.97 -2.60
N ALA A 72 15.52 5.36 -2.26
CA ALA A 72 14.36 4.47 -2.30
C ALA A 72 14.05 3.97 -3.72
N ASP A 73 14.17 4.84 -4.72
CA ASP A 73 13.92 4.51 -6.12
C ASP A 73 15.05 3.60 -6.67
N ALA A 74 16.30 3.76 -6.21
CA ALA A 74 17.42 2.87 -6.54
C ALA A 74 17.24 1.46 -5.94
N ASP A 75 16.82 1.35 -4.68
CA ASP A 75 16.49 0.06 -4.05
C ASP A 75 15.37 -0.65 -4.82
N THR A 76 14.31 0.09 -5.19
CA THR A 76 13.20 -0.46 -5.98
C THR A 76 13.66 -0.91 -7.38
N ALA A 77 14.59 -0.19 -8.01
CA ALA A 77 15.15 -0.58 -9.30
C ALA A 77 16.03 -1.84 -9.21
N ALA A 78 16.77 -2.02 -8.10
CA ALA A 78 17.53 -3.24 -7.85
C ALA A 78 16.61 -4.46 -7.70
N GLU A 79 15.50 -4.32 -6.96
CA GLU A 79 14.47 -5.36 -6.86
C GLU A 79 13.84 -5.68 -8.22
N ARG A 80 13.53 -4.65 -9.01
CA ARG A 80 13.05 -4.83 -10.39
C ARG A 80 14.03 -5.66 -11.23
N GLY A 81 15.33 -5.37 -11.13
CA GLY A 81 16.37 -6.12 -11.84
C GLY A 81 16.46 -7.59 -11.41
N GLN A 82 16.16 -7.91 -10.15
CA GLN A 82 16.13 -9.29 -9.63
C GLN A 82 14.88 -10.06 -10.08
N VAL A 83 13.72 -9.41 -10.10
CA VAL A 83 12.44 -10.04 -10.46
C VAL A 83 12.26 -10.16 -11.98
N GLY A 84 12.72 -9.15 -12.73
CA GLY A 84 12.57 -9.07 -14.18
C GLY A 84 11.31 -8.32 -14.63
N ASP A 85 11.47 -7.55 -15.71
CA ASP A 85 10.46 -6.63 -16.23
C ASP A 85 9.18 -7.33 -16.69
N GLU A 86 9.30 -8.48 -17.34
CA GLU A 86 8.15 -9.25 -17.86
C GLU A 86 7.26 -9.76 -16.72
N VAL A 87 7.89 -10.25 -15.65
CA VAL A 87 7.19 -10.73 -14.44
C VAL A 87 6.42 -9.58 -13.78
N ILE A 88 7.07 -8.42 -13.62
CA ILE A 88 6.44 -7.23 -13.04
C ILE A 88 5.31 -6.72 -13.93
N ALA A 89 5.50 -6.68 -15.24
CA ALA A 89 4.48 -6.24 -16.18
C ALA A 89 3.24 -7.16 -16.15
N ALA A 90 3.43 -8.48 -16.04
CA ALA A 90 2.34 -9.44 -15.91
C ALA A 90 1.55 -9.24 -14.61
N PHE A 91 2.22 -9.02 -13.48
CA PHE A 91 1.54 -8.72 -12.22
C PHE A 91 0.81 -7.38 -12.26
N TYR A 92 1.43 -6.35 -12.84
CA TYR A 92 0.80 -5.05 -12.95
C TYR A 92 -0.42 -5.06 -13.89
N ALA A 93 -0.40 -5.87 -14.96
CA ALA A 93 -1.56 -6.07 -15.81
C ALA A 93 -2.73 -6.70 -15.03
N ARG A 94 -2.48 -7.81 -14.32
CA ARG A 94 -3.50 -8.49 -13.49
C ARG A 94 -4.10 -7.57 -12.43
N PHE A 95 -3.29 -6.71 -11.79
CA PHE A 95 -3.80 -5.70 -10.86
C PHE A 95 -4.71 -4.68 -11.56
N ASN A 96 -4.32 -4.21 -12.74
CA ASN A 96 -5.10 -3.22 -13.49
C ASN A 96 -6.43 -3.79 -13.99
N ASP A 97 -6.54 -5.09 -14.21
CA ASP A 97 -7.81 -5.73 -14.62
C ASP A 97 -8.88 -5.65 -13.51
N VAL A 98 -8.49 -5.73 -12.23
CA VAL A 98 -9.41 -5.69 -11.07
C VAL A 98 -9.59 -4.27 -10.49
N ASN A 99 -8.67 -3.35 -10.77
CA ASN A 99 -8.71 -1.98 -10.24
C ASN A 99 -10.00 -1.19 -10.54
N PRO A 100 -10.59 -1.24 -11.75
CA PRO A 100 -11.87 -0.58 -12.03
C PRO A 100 -13.02 -1.13 -11.18
N GLU A 101 -13.07 -2.43 -10.95
CA GLU A 101 -14.11 -3.08 -10.14
C GLU A 101 -14.02 -2.62 -8.68
N PHE A 102 -12.80 -2.60 -8.12
CA PHE A 102 -12.57 -2.10 -6.77
C PHE A 102 -12.97 -0.62 -6.63
N LYS A 103 -12.63 0.23 -7.61
CA LYS A 103 -13.02 1.64 -7.61
C LYS A 103 -14.53 1.83 -7.65
N ALA A 104 -15.23 1.07 -8.50
CA ALA A 104 -16.68 1.10 -8.56
C ALA A 104 -17.31 0.63 -7.24
N LEU A 105 -16.70 -0.37 -6.59
CA LEU A 105 -17.13 -0.85 -5.27
C LEU A 105 -16.98 0.22 -4.18
N VAL A 106 -15.84 0.89 -4.11
CA VAL A 106 -15.61 2.00 -3.16
C VAL A 106 -16.52 3.19 -3.44
N ALA A 107 -16.77 3.51 -4.72
CA ALA A 107 -17.71 4.56 -5.09
C ALA A 107 -19.13 4.26 -4.58
N ARG A 108 -19.61 3.01 -4.73
CA ARG A 108 -20.90 2.57 -4.18
C ARG A 108 -20.93 2.54 -2.65
N TRP A 109 -19.79 2.24 -2.02
CA TRP A 109 -19.68 2.32 -0.56
C TRP A 109 -19.84 3.75 -0.05
N GLN A 110 -19.27 4.73 -0.76
CA GLN A 110 -19.29 6.14 -0.37
C GLN A 110 -20.58 6.86 -0.77
N MET A 111 -21.15 6.53 -1.93
CA MET A 111 -22.30 7.21 -2.52
C MET A 111 -23.36 6.20 -2.96
N ARG A 112 -24.62 6.46 -2.60
CA ARG A 112 -25.78 5.63 -2.95
C ARG A 112 -26.78 6.41 -3.77
N GLU A 113 -27.50 5.71 -4.62
CA GLU A 113 -28.70 6.24 -5.27
C GLU A 113 -29.92 5.94 -4.40
N VAL A 114 -30.64 6.99 -3.99
CA VAL A 114 -31.87 6.92 -3.21
C VAL A 114 -32.88 7.85 -3.89
N ASP A 115 -34.02 7.31 -4.30
CA ASP A 115 -35.09 8.03 -5.01
C ASP A 115 -34.58 8.84 -6.24
N GLY A 116 -33.60 8.27 -6.97
CA GLY A 116 -33.00 8.89 -8.16
C GLY A 116 -31.96 9.98 -7.88
N ALA A 117 -31.60 10.21 -6.61
CA ALA A 117 -30.56 11.15 -6.20
C ALA A 117 -29.32 10.41 -5.66
N VAL A 118 -28.13 10.88 -6.04
CA VAL A 118 -26.85 10.38 -5.51
C VAL A 118 -26.52 11.10 -4.21
N VAL A 119 -26.55 10.39 -3.10
CA VAL A 119 -26.31 10.89 -1.74
C VAL A 119 -25.17 10.13 -1.05
N PRO A 120 -24.46 10.73 -0.08
CA PRO A 120 -23.50 9.98 0.72
C PRO A 120 -24.17 8.78 1.42
N ASN A 121 -23.50 7.64 1.44
CA ASN A 121 -23.95 6.50 2.23
C ASN A 121 -23.78 6.81 3.73
N ASP A 122 -24.89 6.89 4.46
CA ASP A 122 -24.90 7.10 5.90
C ASP A 122 -24.73 5.81 6.71
N HIS A 123 -24.61 4.67 6.03
CA HIS A 123 -24.45 3.34 6.61
C HIS A 123 -25.61 2.89 7.52
N SER A 124 -26.82 3.46 7.35
CA SER A 124 -28.01 3.03 8.09
C SER A 124 -28.59 1.71 7.57
N ASP A 125 -28.32 1.37 6.31
CA ASP A 125 -28.77 0.15 5.65
C ASP A 125 -27.69 -0.95 5.74
N THR A 126 -27.72 -1.68 6.85
CA THR A 126 -26.73 -2.73 7.10
C THR A 126 -26.78 -3.88 6.09
N ALA A 127 -27.91 -4.10 5.42
CA ALA A 127 -28.03 -5.15 4.40
C ALA A 127 -27.29 -4.75 3.11
N TYR A 128 -27.43 -3.48 2.71
CA TYR A 128 -26.66 -2.89 1.61
C TYR A 128 -25.16 -3.00 1.88
N ASP A 129 -24.71 -2.53 3.05
CA ASP A 129 -23.29 -2.55 3.41
C ASP A 129 -22.72 -3.98 3.43
N ARG A 130 -23.45 -4.95 3.98
CA ARG A 130 -23.04 -6.37 3.92
C ARG A 130 -22.91 -6.88 2.50
N GLY A 131 -23.78 -6.45 1.58
CA GLY A 131 -23.68 -6.77 0.16
C GLY A 131 -22.41 -6.23 -0.49
N ILE A 132 -22.03 -4.99 -0.17
CA ILE A 132 -20.77 -4.40 -0.64
C ILE A 132 -19.55 -5.12 -0.05
N ILE A 133 -19.57 -5.45 1.25
CA ILE A 133 -18.48 -6.20 1.91
C ILE A 133 -18.34 -7.61 1.32
N ALA A 134 -19.45 -8.27 0.97
CA ALA A 134 -19.42 -9.57 0.30
C ALA A 134 -18.78 -9.48 -1.10
N ALA A 135 -19.11 -8.44 -1.88
CA ALA A 135 -18.45 -8.19 -3.16
C ALA A 135 -16.96 -7.86 -2.99
N LEU A 136 -16.59 -7.13 -1.93
CA LEU A 136 -15.19 -6.87 -1.59
C LEU A 136 -14.44 -8.18 -1.32
N ALA A 137 -15.06 -9.14 -0.62
CA ALA A 137 -14.43 -10.44 -0.36
C ALA A 137 -14.13 -11.24 -1.65
N THR A 138 -14.90 -11.04 -2.73
CA THR A 138 -14.58 -11.62 -4.05
C THR A 138 -13.33 -10.97 -4.65
N ILE A 139 -13.23 -9.64 -4.58
CA ILE A 139 -12.04 -8.89 -5.03
C ILE A 139 -10.81 -9.26 -4.19
N ASP A 140 -10.98 -9.41 -2.88
CA ASP A 140 -9.93 -9.84 -1.94
C ASP A 140 -9.36 -11.21 -2.32
N GLY A 141 -10.20 -12.17 -2.72
CA GLY A 141 -9.74 -13.46 -3.22
C GLY A 141 -8.81 -13.35 -4.43
N VAL A 142 -9.14 -12.48 -5.39
CA VAL A 142 -8.30 -12.23 -6.58
C VAL A 142 -6.96 -11.60 -6.18
N ILE A 143 -6.99 -10.60 -5.31
CA ILE A 143 -5.79 -9.91 -4.83
C ILE A 143 -4.90 -10.84 -3.99
N LEU A 144 -5.47 -11.68 -3.14
CA LEU A 144 -4.73 -12.63 -2.33
C LEU A 144 -3.95 -13.62 -3.21
N THR A 145 -4.56 -14.14 -4.28
CA THR A 145 -3.85 -14.98 -5.26
C THR A 145 -2.73 -14.19 -5.93
N LEU A 146 -3.01 -12.98 -6.41
CA LEU A 146 -2.01 -12.12 -7.06
C LEU A 146 -0.81 -11.84 -6.15
N MET A 147 -1.04 -11.51 -4.89
CA MET A 147 -0.01 -11.19 -3.91
C MET A 147 0.74 -12.42 -3.43
N THR A 148 0.09 -13.59 -3.36
CA THR A 148 0.76 -14.86 -3.07
C THR A 148 1.78 -15.17 -4.17
N ASP A 149 1.37 -15.12 -5.44
CA ASP A 149 2.26 -15.34 -6.59
C ASP A 149 3.43 -14.34 -6.60
N MET A 150 3.12 -13.06 -6.38
CA MET A 150 4.13 -12.00 -6.39
C MET A 150 5.11 -12.13 -5.23
N SER A 151 4.64 -12.54 -4.05
CA SER A 151 5.50 -12.74 -2.88
C SER A 151 6.51 -13.88 -3.04
N ALA A 152 6.25 -14.84 -3.93
CA ALA A 152 7.21 -15.87 -4.28
C ALA A 152 8.42 -15.29 -5.06
N ALA A 153 8.20 -14.25 -5.87
CA ALA A 153 9.26 -13.56 -6.61
C ALA A 153 9.88 -12.39 -5.83
N LEU A 154 9.07 -11.69 -5.02
CA LEU A 154 9.49 -10.54 -4.22
C LEU A 154 8.91 -10.63 -2.79
N PRO A 155 9.64 -11.25 -1.85
CA PRO A 155 9.11 -11.57 -0.51
C PRO A 155 8.49 -10.41 0.27
N ARG A 156 8.97 -9.17 0.09
CA ARG A 156 8.39 -8.00 0.77
C ARG A 156 6.93 -7.72 0.39
N MET A 157 6.43 -8.27 -0.72
CA MET A 157 5.04 -8.12 -1.14
C MET A 157 4.05 -8.90 -0.25
N ALA A 158 4.52 -9.91 0.49
CA ALA A 158 3.70 -10.64 1.46
C ALA A 158 3.06 -9.73 2.53
N ARG A 159 3.61 -8.53 2.74
CA ARG A 159 3.06 -7.56 3.69
C ARG A 159 1.65 -7.06 3.32
N TYR A 160 1.26 -7.10 2.05
CA TYR A 160 -0.08 -6.64 1.67
C TYR A 160 -1.17 -7.63 2.11
N ASN A 161 -0.88 -8.94 2.09
CA ASN A 161 -1.83 -9.98 2.48
C ASN A 161 -2.37 -9.78 3.89
N HIS A 162 -1.49 -9.55 4.87
CA HIS A 162 -1.93 -9.38 6.26
C HIS A 162 -2.71 -8.07 6.46
N ARG A 163 -2.37 -7.01 5.71
CA ARG A 163 -3.03 -5.70 5.82
C ARG A 163 -4.44 -5.73 5.22
N PHE A 164 -4.61 -6.34 4.05
CA PHE A 164 -5.93 -6.55 3.45
C PHE A 164 -6.81 -7.44 4.34
N ALA A 165 -6.26 -8.56 4.83
CA ALA A 165 -6.99 -9.47 5.72
C ALA A 165 -7.48 -8.76 7.00
N ALA A 166 -6.62 -7.95 7.63
CA ALA A 166 -6.98 -7.18 8.82
C ALA A 166 -8.09 -6.15 8.54
N ALA A 167 -8.00 -5.43 7.42
CA ALA A 167 -9.02 -4.45 7.03
C ALA A 167 -10.37 -5.10 6.69
N LEU A 168 -10.34 -6.23 5.96
CA LEU A 168 -11.54 -6.98 5.63
C LEU A 168 -12.20 -7.61 6.87
N GLU A 169 -11.42 -8.11 7.82
CA GLU A 169 -11.93 -8.65 9.07
C GLU A 169 -12.58 -7.55 9.93
N ALA A 170 -11.96 -6.38 10.03
CA ALA A 170 -12.57 -5.23 10.71
C ALA A 170 -13.91 -4.82 10.06
N LEU A 171 -13.99 -4.80 8.73
CA LEU A 171 -15.24 -4.56 8.01
C LEU A 171 -16.32 -5.59 8.33
N LYS A 172 -15.97 -6.88 8.36
CA LYS A 172 -16.89 -7.97 8.75
C LYS A 172 -17.39 -7.84 10.18
N GLN A 173 -16.60 -7.22 11.06
CA GLN A 173 -16.97 -6.92 12.45
C GLN A 173 -17.77 -5.60 12.60
N GLY A 174 -18.07 -4.91 11.49
CA GLY A 174 -18.90 -3.71 11.48
C GLY A 174 -18.12 -2.38 11.57
N GLU A 175 -16.80 -2.41 11.52
CA GLU A 175 -15.97 -1.20 11.56
C GLU A 175 -15.91 -0.52 10.18
N VAL A 176 -16.99 0.18 9.81
CA VAL A 176 -17.22 0.79 8.48
C VAL A 176 -16.07 1.68 7.98
N ARG A 177 -15.32 2.30 8.91
CA ARG A 177 -14.16 3.14 8.57
C ARG A 177 -13.05 2.38 7.83
N TYR A 178 -12.94 1.07 8.02
CA TYR A 178 -11.91 0.25 7.38
C TYR A 178 -12.13 0.02 5.89
N MET A 179 -13.20 0.52 5.28
CA MET A 179 -13.31 0.52 3.82
C MET A 179 -12.36 1.55 3.20
N ALA A 180 -12.46 2.81 3.62
CA ALA A 180 -11.86 3.91 2.88
C ALA A 180 -11.28 5.08 3.72
N ALA A 181 -11.18 4.96 5.04
CA ALA A 181 -10.60 6.03 5.84
C ALA A 181 -9.08 6.20 5.55
N PRO A 182 -8.61 7.42 5.20
CA PRO A 182 -7.27 7.64 4.63
C PRO A 182 -6.10 7.58 5.62
N VAL A 183 -6.36 7.66 6.94
CA VAL A 183 -5.31 7.73 7.97
C VAL A 183 -4.99 6.36 8.58
N ILE A 184 -5.91 5.41 8.43
CA ILE A 184 -5.72 4.04 8.91
C ILE A 184 -5.38 3.13 7.73
N ASP A 185 -4.91 1.92 8.03
CA ASP A 185 -4.82 0.81 7.07
C ASP A 185 -6.24 0.29 6.73
N SER A 186 -7.07 1.17 6.17
CA SER A 186 -8.31 0.80 5.52
C SER A 186 -7.98 0.03 4.24
N TYR A 187 -8.92 -0.77 3.77
CA TYR A 187 -8.74 -1.60 2.58
C TYR A 187 -8.34 -0.74 1.37
N HIS A 188 -8.98 0.42 1.19
CA HIS A 188 -8.61 1.39 0.14
C HIS A 188 -7.22 2.01 0.34
N THR A 189 -6.80 2.34 1.57
CA THR A 189 -5.44 2.85 1.82
C THR A 189 -4.40 1.81 1.43
N VAL A 190 -4.59 0.55 1.82
CA VAL A 190 -3.70 -0.56 1.49
C VAL A 190 -3.69 -0.79 -0.04
N TRP A 191 -4.84 -0.71 -0.69
CA TRP A 191 -4.98 -0.80 -2.15
C TRP A 191 -4.19 0.29 -2.88
N PHE A 192 -4.31 1.54 -2.43
CA PHE A 192 -3.60 2.67 -3.01
C PHE A 192 -2.09 2.52 -2.88
N GLU A 193 -1.61 2.07 -1.72
CA GLU A 193 -0.18 1.81 -1.50
C GLU A 193 0.34 0.66 -2.36
N LEU A 194 -0.42 -0.43 -2.48
CA LEU A 194 -0.09 -1.53 -3.40
C LEU A 194 0.01 -1.01 -4.84
N HIS A 195 -0.97 -0.21 -5.29
CA HIS A 195 -0.95 0.36 -6.63
C HIS A 195 0.31 1.20 -6.85
N GLU A 196 0.64 2.07 -5.90
CA GLU A 196 1.81 2.93 -6.02
C GLU A 196 3.14 2.16 -6.00
N ASP A 197 3.22 1.11 -5.19
CA ASP A 197 4.37 0.20 -5.18
C ASP A 197 4.55 -0.52 -6.52
N LEU A 198 3.46 -1.03 -7.11
CA LEU A 198 3.49 -1.68 -8.43
C LEU A 198 3.88 -0.69 -9.55
N ILE A 199 3.40 0.55 -9.51
CA ILE A 199 3.78 1.60 -10.46
C ILE A 199 5.30 1.81 -10.40
N ARG A 200 5.84 2.00 -9.20
CA ARG A 200 7.27 2.23 -8.99
C ARG A 200 8.11 1.01 -9.36
N LEU A 201 7.68 -0.18 -8.99
CA LEU A 201 8.35 -1.43 -9.35
C LEU A 201 8.36 -1.66 -10.86
N SER A 202 7.34 -1.18 -11.59
CA SER A 202 7.35 -1.16 -13.07
C SER A 202 8.26 -0.08 -13.68
N GLY A 203 8.97 0.68 -12.84
CA GLY A 203 9.78 1.87 -13.17
C GLY A 203 8.99 2.96 -13.88
N LYS A 204 7.72 3.10 -13.54
CA LYS A 204 6.86 4.18 -13.98
C LYS A 204 6.59 5.14 -12.83
N THR A 205 5.95 6.24 -13.16
CA THR A 205 5.48 7.25 -12.22
C THR A 205 3.96 7.34 -12.26
N ARG A 206 3.34 7.74 -11.14
CA ARG A 206 1.91 8.05 -11.08
C ARG A 206 1.48 9.00 -12.21
N ARG A 207 2.30 9.99 -12.53
CA ARG A 207 2.04 10.94 -13.63
C ARG A 207 1.92 10.23 -14.99
N GLN A 208 2.82 9.30 -15.30
CA GLN A 208 2.75 8.53 -16.56
C GLN A 208 1.49 7.67 -16.61
N GLU A 209 1.11 7.05 -15.48
CA GLU A 209 -0.10 6.23 -15.42
C GLU A 209 -1.39 7.06 -15.47
N ALA A 210 -1.39 8.28 -14.93
CA ALA A 210 -2.51 9.21 -15.06
C ALA A 210 -2.72 9.62 -16.53
N LEU A 211 -1.63 9.94 -17.24
CA LEU A 211 -1.67 10.23 -18.67
C LEU A 211 -2.12 9.03 -19.51
N ALA A 212 -1.88 7.81 -19.03
CA ALA A 212 -2.33 6.58 -19.67
C ALA A 212 -3.77 6.16 -19.31
N GLY A 213 -4.49 6.94 -18.48
CA GLY A 213 -5.84 6.62 -18.02
C GLY A 213 -5.91 5.47 -16.99
N LYS A 214 -4.77 5.11 -16.39
CA LYS A 214 -4.64 3.97 -15.45
C LYS A 214 -4.50 4.39 -13.98
N ALA A 215 -4.26 5.68 -13.72
CA ALA A 215 -4.10 6.21 -12.35
C ALA A 215 -5.34 6.91 -11.77
N VAL A 216 -6.48 6.94 -12.49
CA VAL A 216 -7.75 7.53 -11.99
C VAL A 216 -8.58 6.45 -11.35
#